data_AF-A0A6G7XF32-F1
#
_entry.id   AF-A0A6G7XF32-F1
#
_cell.length_a   1.000
_cell.length_b   1.000
_cell.length_c   1.000
_cell.angle_alpha   90.00
_cell.angle_beta   90.00
_cell.angle_gamma   90.00
#
_symmetry.space_group_name_H-M   'P 1'
#
loop_
_entity.id
_entity.type
_entity.pdbx_description
1 polymer ?
#
loop_
_entity_poly.entity_id
_entity_poly.type
_entity_poly.pdbx_seq_one_letter_code
_entity_poly.pdbx_strand_id
1 'polypeptide(L)'
;MSRNDSAMVPFEERKHLASQVKGLRQSAGLKQQDLADLVGISRQALSNIERGATPQIENLRKIYEALGADLQTSNRSADTTVWLGIIGGMLDTLDRHRQGKAGQAAVNAIAAVIAEPSVSGLPENNDPRQRSDYALAAHEEIDETGEDTY
;
A
#
# COMPACT_ATOMS: atom_id res chain seq x y z
N MET A 1 8.23 -25.45 -11.29
CA MET A 1 8.97 -24.57 -10.36
C MET A 1 8.52 -23.14 -10.60
N SER A 2 7.86 -22.56 -9.60
CA SER A 2 7.11 -21.30 -9.67
C SER A 2 8.02 -20.10 -9.97
N ARG A 3 7.78 -19.39 -11.07
CA ARG A 3 8.60 -18.26 -11.54
C ARG A 3 8.01 -16.87 -11.21
N ASN A 4 6.95 -16.77 -10.40
CA ASN A 4 6.21 -15.51 -10.29
C ASN A 4 6.00 -14.90 -8.89
N ASP A 5 6.55 -15.47 -7.82
CA ASP A 5 6.40 -14.90 -6.47
C ASP A 5 7.07 -13.53 -6.33
N SER A 6 8.19 -13.30 -7.01
CA SER A 6 8.90 -12.01 -6.98
C SER A 6 8.11 -10.85 -7.60
N ALA A 7 7.06 -11.15 -8.39
CA ALA A 7 6.16 -10.14 -8.96
C ALA A 7 5.06 -9.68 -7.98
N MET A 8 4.73 -10.46 -6.94
CA MET A 8 3.68 -10.11 -5.97
C MET A 8 4.11 -9.05 -4.93
N VAL A 9 5.40 -8.97 -4.60
CA VAL A 9 5.91 -8.02 -3.60
C VAL A 9 6.79 -6.97 -4.30
N PRO A 10 6.37 -5.69 -4.37
CA PRO A 10 7.14 -4.62 -5.01
C PRO A 10 8.57 -4.50 -4.48
N PHE A 11 9.47 -3.97 -5.33
CA PHE A 11 10.89 -3.79 -4.97
C PHE A 11 11.08 -2.96 -3.69
N GLU A 12 10.35 -1.85 -3.56
CA GLU A 12 10.44 -0.98 -2.38
C GLU A 12 9.95 -1.67 -1.10
N GLU A 13 8.94 -2.54 -1.21
CA GLU A 13 8.47 -3.33 -0.06
C GLU A 13 9.52 -4.36 0.36
N ARG A 14 10.14 -5.08 -0.59
CA ARG A 14 11.24 -6.00 -0.27
C ARG A 14 12.43 -5.30 0.37
N LYS A 15 12.74 -4.08 -0.08
CA LYS A 15 13.80 -3.24 0.48
C LYS A 15 13.46 -2.81 1.91
N HIS A 16 12.22 -2.42 2.16
CA HIS A 16 11.74 -2.11 3.52
C HIS A 16 11.86 -3.33 4.44
N LEU A 17 11.37 -4.50 4.00
CA LEU A 17 11.46 -5.75 4.76
C LEU A 17 12.92 -6.16 5.06
N ALA A 18 13.81 -5.99 4.09
CA ALA A 18 15.26 -6.24 4.28
C ALA A 18 15.87 -5.33 5.36
N SER A 19 15.45 -4.07 5.45
CA SER A 19 15.96 -3.13 6.45
C SER A 19 15.62 -3.52 7.89
N GLN A 20 14.55 -4.28 8.11
CA GLN A 20 14.11 -4.74 9.44
C GLN A 20 14.90 -5.96 9.94
N VAL A 21 15.51 -6.74 9.03
CA VAL A 21 16.20 -8.02 9.34
C VAL A 21 17.23 -7.87 10.45
N LYS A 22 18.02 -6.80 10.42
CA LYS A 22 19.06 -6.56 11.42
C LYS A 22 18.48 -6.42 12.82
N GLY A 23 17.40 -5.65 12.96
CA GLY A 23 16.73 -5.43 14.25
C GLY A 23 16.15 -6.72 14.79
N LEU A 24 15.42 -7.47 13.94
CA LEU A 24 14.81 -8.75 14.31
C LEU A 24 15.86 -9.79 14.72
N ARG A 25 16.97 -9.89 13.98
CA ARG A 25 18.08 -10.77 14.34
C ARG A 25 18.68 -10.41 15.69
N GLN A 26 18.88 -9.12 15.94
CA GLN A 26 19.44 -8.65 17.21
C GLN A 26 18.49 -8.91 18.38
N SER A 27 17.18 -8.72 18.22
CA SER A 27 16.20 -9.08 19.27
C SER A 27 16.13 -10.57 19.54
N ALA A 28 16.42 -11.40 18.53
CA ALA A 28 16.55 -12.85 18.70
C ALA A 28 17.89 -13.30 19.31
N GLY A 29 18.82 -12.37 19.60
CA GLY A 29 20.13 -12.69 20.19
C GLY A 29 21.09 -13.42 19.26
N LEU A 30 20.81 -13.47 17.96
CA LEU A 30 21.58 -14.23 16.98
C LEU A 30 22.75 -13.42 16.41
N LYS A 31 23.90 -14.06 16.19
CA LYS A 31 24.96 -13.49 15.33
C LYS A 31 24.55 -13.58 13.87
N GLN A 32 25.20 -12.79 13.01
CA GLN A 32 24.99 -12.89 11.56
C GLN A 32 25.30 -14.30 11.02
N GLN A 33 26.32 -14.97 11.56
CA GLN A 33 26.65 -16.32 11.14
C GLN A 33 25.52 -17.29 11.48
N ASP A 34 25.01 -17.24 12.72
CA ASP A 34 23.94 -18.12 13.21
C ASP A 34 22.68 -18.04 12.33
N LEU A 35 22.23 -16.81 11.98
CA LEU A 35 21.07 -16.64 11.11
C LEU A 35 21.36 -17.07 9.66
N ALA A 36 22.57 -16.80 9.16
CA ALA A 36 22.95 -17.20 7.80
C ALA A 36 22.94 -18.72 7.65
N ASP A 37 23.46 -19.44 8.66
CA ASP A 37 23.46 -20.90 8.72
C ASP A 37 22.05 -21.46 8.82
N LEU A 38 21.19 -20.86 9.66
CA LEU A 38 19.79 -21.28 9.84
C LEU A 38 18.97 -21.17 8.54
N VAL A 39 19.25 -20.13 7.73
CA VAL A 39 18.52 -19.84 6.49
C VAL A 39 19.17 -20.50 5.25
N GLY A 40 20.41 -21.00 5.39
CA GLY A 40 21.17 -21.60 4.29
C GLY A 40 21.69 -20.57 3.28
N ILE A 41 22.11 -19.38 3.75
CA ILE A 41 22.76 -18.34 2.93
C ILE A 41 24.17 -18.04 3.46
N SER A 42 25.00 -17.37 2.66
CA SER A 42 26.31 -16.94 3.18
C SER A 42 26.18 -15.79 4.17
N ARG A 43 27.08 -15.73 5.16
CA ARG A 43 27.19 -14.58 6.07
C ARG A 43 27.35 -13.26 5.32
N GLN A 44 28.06 -13.26 4.20
CA GLN A 44 28.22 -12.08 3.35
C GLN A 44 26.90 -11.65 2.70
N ALA A 45 26.09 -12.61 2.22
CA ALA A 45 24.76 -12.32 1.68
C ALA A 45 23.87 -11.68 2.75
N LEU A 46 23.85 -12.23 3.97
CA LEU A 46 23.12 -11.63 5.09
C LEU A 46 23.62 -10.22 5.41
N SER A 47 24.94 -10.01 5.48
CA SER A 47 25.53 -8.68 5.70
C SER A 47 25.13 -7.68 4.62
N ASN A 48 25.04 -8.10 3.35
CA ASN A 48 24.57 -7.24 2.27
C ASN A 48 23.10 -6.86 2.47
N ILE A 49 22.24 -7.82 2.83
CA ILE A 49 20.81 -7.60 3.10
C ILE A 49 20.63 -6.59 4.24
N GLU A 50 21.34 -6.77 5.35
CA GLU A 50 21.30 -5.86 6.51
C GLU A 50 21.83 -4.44 6.21
N ARG A 51 22.57 -4.27 5.12
CA ARG A 51 23.07 -2.97 4.63
C ARG A 51 22.24 -2.39 3.49
N GLY A 52 21.10 -3.00 3.16
CA GLY A 52 20.14 -2.47 2.18
C GLY A 52 20.16 -3.15 0.81
N ALA A 53 20.88 -4.26 0.62
CA ALA A 53 20.70 -5.07 -0.57
C ALA A 53 19.28 -5.67 -0.57
N THR A 54 18.61 -5.62 -1.71
CA THR A 54 17.24 -6.16 -1.84
C THR A 54 17.32 -7.60 -2.35
N PRO A 55 17.07 -8.61 -1.49
CA PRO A 55 17.10 -10.01 -1.91
C PRO A 55 15.82 -10.40 -2.68
N GLN A 56 15.79 -11.64 -3.18
CA GLN A 56 14.55 -12.26 -3.64
C GLN A 56 13.58 -12.45 -2.46
N ILE A 57 12.27 -12.38 -2.73
CA ILE A 57 11.24 -12.51 -1.70
C ILE A 57 11.34 -13.84 -0.93
N GLU A 58 11.74 -14.92 -1.61
CA GLU A 58 11.93 -16.24 -1.01
C GLU A 58 13.01 -16.24 0.08
N ASN A 59 14.10 -15.49 -0.12
CA ASN A 59 15.13 -15.38 0.90
C ASN A 59 14.64 -14.55 2.10
N LEU A 60 13.84 -13.49 1.87
CA LEU A 60 13.22 -12.73 2.96
C LEU A 60 12.25 -13.60 3.76
N ARG A 61 11.42 -14.39 3.09
CA ARG A 61 10.47 -15.30 3.71
C ARG A 61 11.18 -16.27 4.67
N LYS A 62 12.24 -16.94 4.18
CA LYS A 62 13.06 -17.84 5.02
C LYS A 62 13.73 -17.13 6.19
N ILE A 63 14.20 -15.89 5.99
CA ILE A 63 14.80 -15.09 7.08
C ILE A 63 13.76 -14.79 8.16
N TYR A 64 12.56 -14.34 7.78
CA TYR A 64 11.50 -14.00 8.73
C TYR A 64 11.02 -15.25 9.48
N GLU A 65 10.81 -16.36 8.76
CA GLU A 65 10.44 -17.64 9.34
C GLU A 65 11.49 -18.13 10.37
N ALA A 66 12.78 -18.05 10.03
CA ALA A 66 13.89 -18.38 10.92
C ALA A 66 13.97 -17.48 12.17
N LEU A 67 13.43 -16.27 12.10
CA LEU A 67 13.34 -15.32 13.20
C LEU A 67 12.04 -15.45 14.01
N GLY A 68 11.18 -16.42 13.68
CA GLY A 68 9.87 -16.59 14.29
C GLY A 68 8.92 -15.42 14.00
N ALA A 69 9.22 -14.62 12.98
CA ALA A 69 8.39 -13.52 12.52
C ALA A 69 7.59 -14.00 11.30
N ASP A 70 6.29 -13.73 11.29
CA ASP A 70 5.53 -13.89 10.07
C ASP A 70 5.89 -12.74 9.11
N LEU A 71 6.15 -13.06 7.84
CA LEU A 71 6.37 -12.07 6.80
C LEU A 71 5.01 -11.47 6.43
N GLN A 72 4.46 -10.69 7.36
CA GLN A 72 3.27 -9.90 7.14
C GLN A 72 3.65 -8.77 6.20
N THR A 73 3.46 -9.01 4.90
CA THR A 73 3.47 -7.96 3.88
C THR A 73 2.31 -7.03 4.17
N SER A 74 2.49 -6.18 5.18
CA SER A 74 1.61 -5.06 5.47
C SER A 74 1.90 -4.02 4.40
N ASN A 75 1.52 -4.33 3.16
CA ASN A 75 1.57 -3.40 2.04
C ASN A 75 0.46 -2.36 2.24
N ARG A 76 0.60 -1.58 3.31
CA ARG A 76 -0.24 -0.44 3.60
C ARG A 76 0.37 0.73 2.85
N SER A 77 -0.36 1.26 1.88
CA SER A 77 0.10 2.47 1.19
C SER A 77 0.32 3.61 2.20
N ALA A 78 1.18 4.56 1.83
CA ALA A 78 1.37 5.78 2.61
C ALA A 78 0.02 6.46 2.87
N ASP A 79 -0.85 6.49 1.86
CA ASP A 79 -2.21 7.04 1.95
C ASP A 79 -3.06 6.32 2.98
N THR A 80 -3.06 4.98 3.00
CA THR A 80 -3.84 4.21 3.99
C THR A 80 -3.32 4.47 5.42
N THR A 81 -2.01 4.69 5.60
CA THR A 81 -1.45 5.04 6.91
C THR A 81 -1.89 6.44 7.37
N VAL A 82 -1.96 7.42 6.47
CA VAL A 82 -2.49 8.76 6.77
C VAL A 82 -3.97 8.68 7.18
N TRP A 83 -4.79 7.99 6.39
CA TRP A 83 -6.22 7.88 6.67
C TRP A 83 -6.51 7.14 7.97
N LEU A 84 -5.77 6.07 8.30
CA LEU A 84 -5.91 5.40 9.59
C LEU A 84 -5.55 6.30 10.77
N GLY A 85 -4.54 7.16 10.62
CA GLY A 85 -4.18 8.15 11.64
C GLY A 85 -5.31 9.16 11.88
N ILE A 86 -5.89 9.70 10.80
CA ILE A 86 -6.99 10.67 10.88
C ILE A 86 -8.23 10.01 11.50
N ILE A 87 -8.64 8.85 10.97
CA ILE A 87 -9.84 8.14 11.43
C ILE A 87 -9.66 7.70 12.90
N GLY A 88 -8.49 7.16 13.26
CA GLY A 88 -8.17 6.80 14.64
C GLY A 88 -8.27 8.00 15.58
N GLY A 89 -7.63 9.12 15.23
CA GLY A 89 -7.68 10.34 16.03
C GLY A 89 -9.10 10.89 16.20
N MET A 90 -9.94 10.83 15.16
CA MET A 90 -11.36 11.22 15.27
C MET A 90 -12.13 10.29 16.20
N LEU A 91 -11.91 8.97 16.09
CA LEU A 91 -12.58 7.98 16.93
C LEU A 91 -12.23 8.15 18.42
N ASP A 92 -10.98 8.50 18.73
CA ASP A 92 -10.51 8.71 20.10
C ASP A 92 -11.15 9.92 20.79
N THR A 93 -11.74 10.86 20.03
CA THR A 93 -12.50 11.99 20.60
C THR A 93 -13.90 11.61 21.06
N LEU A 94 -14.39 10.43 20.69
CA LEU A 94 -15.76 9.98 20.97
C LEU A 94 -15.79 9.11 22.24
N ASP A 95 -16.93 9.12 22.94
CA ASP A 95 -17.18 8.13 23.99
C ASP A 95 -17.33 6.72 23.39
N ARG A 96 -17.13 5.68 24.22
CA ARG A 96 -17.12 4.27 23.78
C ARG A 96 -18.38 3.83 23.03
N HIS A 97 -19.55 4.38 23.36
CA HIS A 97 -20.80 4.02 22.69
C HIS A 97 -20.86 4.63 21.29
N ARG A 98 -20.44 5.89 21.12
CA ARG A 98 -20.40 6.57 19.81
C ARG A 98 -19.25 6.09 18.93
N GLN A 99 -18.12 5.76 19.54
CA GLN A 99 -16.93 5.24 18.85
C GLN A 99 -17.25 3.94 18.09
N GLY A 100 -17.96 2.99 18.72
CA GLY A 100 -18.35 1.74 18.07
C GLY A 100 -19.25 1.96 16.85
N LYS A 101 -20.24 2.86 16.96
CA LYS A 101 -21.13 3.22 15.85
C LYS A 101 -20.36 3.87 14.68
N ALA A 102 -19.45 4.79 14.98
CA ALA A 102 -18.63 5.47 13.97
C ALA A 102 -17.65 4.50 13.28
N GLY A 103 -17.00 3.62 14.05
CA GLY A 103 -16.12 2.59 13.51
C GLY A 103 -16.86 1.64 12.55
N GLN A 104 -18.05 1.16 12.94
CA GLN A 104 -18.86 0.31 12.06
C GLN A 104 -19.31 1.03 10.79
N ALA A 105 -19.65 2.32 10.88
CA ALA A 105 -20.00 3.12 9.71
C ALA A 105 -18.84 3.23 8.73
N ALA A 106 -17.60 3.45 9.22
CA ALA A 106 -16.41 3.49 8.38
C ALA A 106 -16.15 2.14 7.68
N VAL A 107 -16.29 1.03 8.41
CA VAL A 107 -16.18 -0.32 7.83
C VAL A 107 -17.20 -0.54 6.72
N ASN A 108 -18.46 -0.17 6.95
CA ASN A 108 -19.53 -0.34 5.97
C ASN A 108 -19.29 0.51 4.71
N ALA A 109 -18.79 1.73 4.86
CA ALA A 109 -18.46 2.60 3.73
C ALA A 109 -17.36 1.99 2.84
N ILE A 110 -16.32 1.42 3.45
CA ILE A 110 -15.25 0.74 2.71
C ILE A 110 -15.78 -0.53 2.04
N ALA A 111 -16.60 -1.32 2.74
CA ALA A 111 -17.21 -2.52 2.19
C ALA A 111 -18.10 -2.23 0.98
N ALA A 112 -18.82 -1.10 0.98
CA ALA A 112 -19.62 -0.67 -0.16
C ALA A 112 -18.75 -0.43 -1.40
N VAL A 113 -17.63 0.29 -1.25
CA VAL A 113 -16.68 0.56 -2.35
C VAL A 113 -16.04 -0.72 -2.88
N ILE A 114 -15.74 -1.69 -2.00
CA ILE A 114 -15.21 -3.00 -2.41
C ILE A 114 -16.25 -3.80 -3.22
N ALA A 115 -17.52 -3.66 -2.89
CA ALA A 115 -18.62 -4.35 -3.56
C ALA A 115 -19.01 -3.71 -4.90
N GLU A 116 -18.53 -2.51 -5.21
CA GLU A 116 -18.76 -1.87 -6.51
C GLU A 116 -18.05 -2.67 -7.63
N PRO A 117 -18.75 -3.00 -8.73
CA PRO A 117 -18.12 -3.65 -9.86
C PRO A 117 -17.04 -2.73 -10.42
N SER A 118 -15.78 -3.20 -10.40
CA SER A 118 -14.67 -2.45 -10.97
C SER A 118 -14.99 -2.16 -12.43
N VAL A 119 -15.05 -0.90 -12.84
CA VAL A 119 -15.24 -0.51 -14.25
C VAL A 119 -13.97 -0.88 -15.01
N SER A 120 -13.82 -2.17 -15.34
CA SER A 120 -12.84 -2.67 -16.28
C SER A 120 -13.40 -2.46 -17.68
N GLY A 121 -13.20 -1.27 -18.24
CA GLY A 121 -13.57 -0.99 -19.62
C GLY A 121 -13.83 0.48 -19.94
N LEU A 122 -12.82 1.32 -19.89
CA LEU A 122 -12.75 2.47 -20.81
C LEU A 122 -11.85 2.01 -21.97
N PRO A 123 -12.28 2.06 -23.25
CA PRO A 123 -11.36 1.81 -24.35
C PRO A 123 -10.24 2.85 -24.27
N GLU A 124 -8.99 2.40 -24.27
CA GLU A 124 -7.84 3.28 -24.49
C GLU A 124 -8.00 3.94 -25.86
N ASN A 125 -8.56 5.14 -25.85
CA ASN A 125 -8.73 5.94 -27.05
C ASN A 125 -7.38 6.63 -27.34
N ASN A 126 -6.46 5.88 -27.93
CA ASN A 126 -5.14 6.35 -28.36
C ASN A 126 -5.19 7.07 -29.73
N ASP A 127 -6.32 7.69 -30.12
CA ASP A 127 -6.37 8.55 -31.31
C ASP A 127 -6.30 10.04 -30.92
N PRO A 128 -5.17 10.73 -31.19
CA PRO A 128 -5.02 12.16 -30.91
C PRO A 128 -5.96 13.07 -31.71
N ARG A 129 -6.74 12.54 -32.68
CA ARG A 129 -7.69 13.32 -33.50
C ARG A 129 -9.04 13.62 -32.85
N GLN A 130 -9.40 13.00 -31.72
CA GLN A 130 -10.66 13.30 -31.02
C GLN A 130 -10.53 14.37 -29.93
N ARG A 131 -9.35 14.99 -29.75
CA ARG A 131 -9.15 16.09 -28.79
C ARG A 131 -9.82 17.41 -29.20
N SER A 132 -10.22 17.55 -30.47
CA SER A 132 -10.71 18.82 -31.01
C SER A 132 -12.16 19.15 -30.63
N ASP A 133 -12.99 18.15 -30.29
CA ASP A 133 -14.44 18.37 -30.19
C ASP A 133 -14.90 18.85 -28.80
N TYR A 134 -14.10 18.60 -27.75
CA TYR A 134 -14.45 19.04 -26.38
C TYR A 134 -14.11 20.52 -26.09
N ALA A 135 -13.33 21.18 -26.95
CA ALA A 135 -12.95 22.58 -26.75
C ALA A 135 -14.01 23.57 -27.27
N LEU A 136 -14.96 23.14 -28.11
CA LEU A 136 -16.01 24.02 -28.65
C LEU A 136 -17.31 24.04 -27.83
N ALA A 137 -17.50 23.12 -26.88
CA ALA A 137 -18.77 22.99 -26.15
C ALA A 137 -18.90 23.88 -24.90
N ALA A 138 -17.93 24.75 -24.61
CA ALA A 138 -17.89 25.55 -23.37
C ALA A 138 -18.28 27.03 -23.54
N HIS A 139 -18.81 27.46 -24.69
CA HIS A 139 -19.10 28.88 -24.93
C HIS A 139 -20.54 29.25 -25.27
N GLU A 140 -21.51 28.37 -25.06
CA GLU A 140 -22.90 28.70 -25.39
C GLU A 140 -23.89 28.25 -24.32
N GLU A 141 -23.85 28.91 -23.16
CA GLU A 141 -25.02 29.01 -22.27
C GLU A 141 -24.88 30.21 -21.31
N ILE A 142 -25.21 31.40 -21.80
CA ILE A 142 -25.79 32.44 -20.95
C ILE A 142 -26.96 33.02 -21.76
N ASP A 143 -28.12 32.40 -21.57
CA ASP A 143 -29.41 32.91 -22.03
C ASP A 143 -29.90 34.01 -21.09
N GLU A 144 -30.73 34.83 -21.69
CA GLU A 144 -31.25 36.13 -21.37
C GLU A 144 -32.19 36.13 -20.15
N THR A 145 -32.49 37.35 -19.71
CA THR A 145 -33.57 37.78 -18.81
C THR A 145 -33.25 37.99 -17.33
N GLY A 146 -33.34 39.27 -16.93
CA GLY A 146 -33.32 39.71 -15.53
C GLY A 146 -33.06 41.21 -15.41
N GLU A 147 -34.10 42.02 -15.64
CA GLU A 147 -34.21 43.42 -15.20
C GLU A 147 -33.72 43.59 -13.73
N ASP A 148 -33.31 44.73 -13.19
CA ASP A 148 -33.82 46.09 -13.38
C ASP A 148 -32.97 47.10 -12.58
N THR A 149 -33.23 48.39 -12.80
CA THR A 149 -33.10 49.55 -11.89
C THR A 149 -31.84 50.44 -11.83
N TYR A 150 -32.10 51.69 -12.23
CA TYR A 150 -31.48 53.02 -11.98
C TYR A 150 -30.19 53.45 -12.68
#